data_AF-A0A2U3NKI3-F1
#
_entry.id   AF-A0A2U3NKI3-F1
#
_cell.length_a   1.000
_cell.length_b   1.000
_cell.length_c   1.000
_cell.angle_alpha   90.00
_cell.angle_beta   90.00
_cell.angle_gamma   90.00
#
_symmetry.space_group_name_H-M   'P 1'
#
loop_
_entity.id
_entity.type
_entity.pdbx_description
1 polymer ?
#
loop_
_entity_poly.entity_id
_entity_poly.type
_entity_poly.pdbx_seq_one_letter_code
_entity_poly.pdbx_strand_id
1 'polypeptide(L)'
;MRGLPSIYKPYDDLPIPATSTTAFGTTSNDPVRELALGLRRACSMCGYPMPRGKPVYHVFTTSPQQHLHSAHGGGVVTHPSPGPMHRSCAAYSTASCPFLKYRQSRRRSARHVTRGDAEIVGFENFGMVFFAEPTRRGDLREWGYLGQCEGVPYASWKDMARMYDAMIAADAKVIDTSKPRLYWTDSDLDRGRLMECARIDRVRLLQLRGSIPAVVGNGYRMALL
;
A
#
# COMPACT_ATOMS: atom_id res chain seq x y z
N MET A 1 31.85 5.04 21.42
CA MET A 1 30.99 4.17 20.57
C MET A 1 31.15 4.65 19.13
N ARG A 2 31.77 3.85 18.27
CA ARG A 2 32.01 4.20 16.86
C ARG A 2 30.72 3.96 16.08
N GLY A 3 30.20 5.00 15.41
CA GLY A 3 29.04 4.91 14.55
C GLY A 3 29.30 3.94 13.40
N LEU A 4 28.42 2.97 13.22
CA LEU A 4 28.46 2.09 12.05
C LEU A 4 28.20 2.96 10.80
N PRO A 5 29.05 2.87 9.77
CA PRO A 5 28.81 3.58 8.51
C PRO A 5 27.49 3.10 7.89
N SER A 6 26.65 4.03 7.46
CA SER A 6 25.42 3.73 6.71
C SER A 6 25.78 2.99 5.42
N ILE A 7 25.56 1.67 5.40
CA ILE A 7 25.91 0.75 4.30
C ILE A 7 24.87 0.81 3.16
N TYR A 8 23.93 1.76 3.18
CA TYR A 8 22.82 1.83 2.23
C TYR A 8 22.79 3.17 1.51
N LYS A 9 23.67 3.33 0.52
CA LYS A 9 23.63 4.42 -0.48
C LYS A 9 23.55 3.92 -1.94
N PRO A 10 22.44 3.29 -2.38
CA PRO A 10 22.19 3.23 -3.82
C PRO A 10 20.86 3.86 -4.26
N TYR A 11 20.25 4.73 -3.44
CA TYR A 11 18.89 5.24 -3.70
C TYR A 11 18.77 6.77 -3.78
N ASP A 12 19.89 7.50 -3.90
CA ASP A 12 19.89 8.97 -3.95
C ASP A 12 19.30 9.54 -5.26
N ASP A 13 19.18 8.73 -6.33
CA ASP A 13 18.72 9.16 -7.66
C ASP A 13 17.27 8.81 -8.00
N LEU A 14 16.52 8.20 -7.07
CA LEU A 14 15.13 7.82 -7.28
C LEU A 14 14.21 8.84 -6.60
N PRO A 15 13.11 9.29 -7.25
CA PRO A 15 12.24 10.32 -6.71
C PRO A 15 11.79 9.94 -5.30
N ILE A 16 12.17 10.78 -4.33
CA ILE A 16 11.93 10.55 -2.90
C ILE A 16 10.44 10.25 -2.73
N PRO A 17 10.08 9.03 -2.29
CA PRO A 17 8.69 8.64 -2.12
C PRO A 17 8.03 9.53 -1.05
N ALA A 18 6.71 9.59 -1.00
CA ALA A 18 5.94 10.39 -0.03
C ALA A 18 6.05 9.89 1.43
N THR A 19 7.11 9.15 1.75
CA THR A 19 7.23 8.25 2.89
C THR A 19 8.18 8.81 3.93
N SER A 20 8.01 8.37 5.18
CA SER A 20 8.96 8.67 6.25
C SER A 20 10.32 8.04 5.95
N THR A 21 11.38 8.65 6.46
CA THR A 21 12.78 8.17 6.41
C THR A 21 13.01 6.82 7.11
N THR A 22 11.99 6.28 7.78
CA THR A 22 12.06 5.11 8.67
C THR A 22 11.58 3.81 8.02
N ALA A 23 11.06 3.83 6.79
CA ALA A 23 10.59 2.64 6.10
C ALA A 23 10.87 2.69 4.60
N PHE A 24 11.53 1.64 4.11
CA PHE A 24 11.97 1.48 2.71
C PHE A 24 10.80 1.66 1.73
N GLY A 25 10.71 2.87 1.16
CA GLY A 25 9.86 3.21 0.03
C GLY A 25 8.44 2.70 0.11
N THR A 26 7.71 2.93 1.22
CA THR A 26 6.23 2.88 1.34
C THR A 26 5.78 3.63 2.59
N THR A 27 4.49 3.99 2.70
CA THR A 27 3.90 4.56 3.92
C THR A 27 3.63 3.53 5.02
N SER A 28 4.10 2.28 4.88
CA SER A 28 3.67 1.13 5.71
C SER A 28 3.91 1.27 7.22
N ASN A 29 4.77 2.21 7.63
CA ASN A 29 5.11 2.50 9.03
C ASN A 29 4.66 3.92 9.46
N ASP A 30 3.95 4.65 8.62
CA ASP A 30 3.34 5.94 8.94
C ASP A 30 1.82 5.83 8.71
N PRO A 31 1.07 5.32 9.71
CA PRO A 31 -0.37 5.06 9.56
C PRO A 31 -1.17 6.35 9.32
N VAL A 32 -0.63 7.52 9.68
CA VAL A 32 -1.28 8.81 9.46
C VAL A 32 -1.17 9.21 7.99
N ARG A 33 0.04 9.20 7.42
CA ARG A 33 0.23 9.49 5.98
C ARG A 33 -0.49 8.46 5.12
N GLU A 34 -0.41 7.19 5.48
CA GLU A 34 -1.10 6.11 4.77
C GLU A 34 -2.61 6.33 4.70
N LEU A 35 -3.23 6.60 5.86
CA LEU A 35 -4.66 6.88 5.93
C LEU A 35 -5.02 8.12 5.11
N ALA A 36 -4.23 9.19 5.25
CA ALA A 36 -4.48 10.45 4.55
C ALA A 36 -4.44 10.30 3.03
N LEU A 37 -3.49 9.50 2.52
CA LEU A 37 -3.37 9.19 1.10
C LEU A 37 -4.54 8.32 0.62
N GLY A 38 -4.80 7.20 1.29
CA GLY A 38 -5.84 6.27 0.86
C GLY A 38 -7.26 6.86 0.90
N LEU A 39 -7.61 7.63 1.94
CA LEU A 39 -8.92 8.31 2.02
C LEU A 39 -9.14 9.37 0.94
N ARG A 40 -8.06 9.92 0.37
CA ARG A 40 -8.10 10.90 -0.72
C ARG A 40 -7.85 10.26 -2.09
N ARG A 41 -7.86 8.92 -2.16
CA ARG A 41 -7.58 8.16 -3.39
C ARG A 41 -6.24 8.56 -4.03
N ALA A 42 -5.22 8.80 -3.20
CA ALA A 42 -3.86 9.10 -3.62
C ALA A 42 -2.96 7.88 -3.38
N CYS A 43 -1.98 7.71 -4.26
CA CYS A 43 -1.04 6.60 -4.19
C CYS A 43 -0.19 6.67 -2.91
N SER A 44 -0.12 5.57 -2.17
CA SER A 44 0.70 5.40 -0.96
C SER A 44 2.22 5.51 -1.19
N MET A 45 2.65 5.69 -2.43
CA MET A 45 4.06 5.83 -2.82
C MET A 45 4.40 7.22 -3.32
N CYS A 46 3.80 7.64 -4.43
CA CYS A 46 4.15 8.90 -5.08
C CYS A 46 3.27 10.07 -4.64
N GLY A 47 2.15 9.80 -3.96
CA GLY A 47 1.20 10.82 -3.50
C GLY A 47 0.28 11.39 -4.57
N TYR A 48 0.46 11.03 -5.85
CA TYR A 48 -0.42 11.50 -6.92
C TYR A 48 -1.80 10.84 -6.83
N PRO A 49 -2.86 11.53 -7.29
CA PRO A 49 -4.20 10.95 -7.38
C PRO A 49 -4.22 9.67 -8.24
N MET A 50 -5.02 8.70 -7.81
CA MET A 50 -5.36 7.50 -8.59
C MET A 50 -6.73 7.71 -9.23
N PRO A 51 -6.81 7.83 -10.58
CA PRO A 51 -8.08 8.09 -11.25
C PRO A 51 -9.14 7.03 -10.92
N ARG A 52 -10.41 7.45 -10.88
CA ARG A 52 -11.54 6.52 -10.80
C ARG A 52 -11.67 5.75 -12.12
N GLY A 53 -12.14 4.50 -12.05
CA GLY A 53 -12.24 3.62 -13.22
C GLY A 53 -10.88 3.12 -13.74
N LYS A 54 -9.79 3.36 -13.00
CA LYS A 54 -8.47 2.77 -13.26
C LYS A 54 -8.11 1.83 -12.12
N PRO A 55 -7.43 0.70 -12.40
CA PRO A 55 -7.01 -0.22 -11.37
C PRO A 55 -6.10 0.44 -10.33
N VAL A 56 -6.23 0.00 -9.08
CA VAL A 56 -5.25 0.25 -8.02
C VAL A 56 -4.49 -1.03 -7.73
N TYR A 57 -3.25 -0.89 -7.29
CA TYR A 57 -2.35 -2.02 -7.11
C TYR A 57 -1.92 -2.15 -5.67
N HIS A 58 -1.72 -3.40 -5.26
CA HIS A 58 -1.13 -3.72 -3.98
C HIS A 58 -0.15 -4.88 -4.10
N VAL A 59 0.82 -4.93 -3.19
CA VAL A 59 1.88 -5.93 -3.14
C VAL A 59 1.56 -6.96 -2.08
N PHE A 60 1.50 -8.21 -2.51
CA PHE A 60 1.32 -9.36 -1.66
C PHE A 60 2.63 -10.13 -1.55
N THR A 61 3.14 -10.29 -0.33
CA THR A 61 4.48 -10.85 -0.07
C THR A 61 4.50 -12.37 0.08
N THR A 62 3.34 -13.01 -0.09
CA THR A 62 3.13 -14.46 0.01
C THR A 62 2.27 -14.93 -1.17
N SER A 63 2.28 -16.24 -1.45
CA SER A 63 1.56 -16.82 -2.60
C SER A 63 0.12 -16.30 -2.70
N PRO A 64 -0.37 -15.94 -3.90
CA PRO A 64 -1.73 -15.46 -4.13
C PRO A 64 -2.81 -16.42 -3.61
N GLN A 65 -2.52 -17.73 -3.59
CA GLN A 65 -3.42 -18.75 -3.02
C GLN A 65 -3.63 -18.55 -1.51
N GLN A 66 -2.63 -18.07 -0.77
CA GLN A 66 -2.80 -17.71 0.65
C GLN A 66 -3.64 -16.43 0.82
N HIS A 67 -3.62 -15.52 -0.16
CA HIS A 67 -4.43 -14.30 -0.14
C HIS A 67 -5.88 -14.56 -0.54
N LEU A 68 -6.14 -15.49 -1.45
CA LEU A 68 -7.49 -15.98 -1.76
C LEU A 68 -8.12 -16.71 -0.55
N HIS A 69 -7.33 -17.43 0.25
CA HIS A 69 -7.80 -17.96 1.54
C HIS A 69 -8.02 -16.88 2.61
N SER A 70 -7.41 -15.70 2.44
CA SER A 70 -7.62 -14.52 3.29
C SER A 70 -8.75 -13.62 2.78
N ALA A 71 -9.35 -13.94 1.62
CA ALA A 71 -10.47 -13.18 1.09
C ALA A 71 -11.66 -13.35 2.04
N HIS A 72 -12.16 -12.23 2.55
CA HIS A 72 -13.42 -12.26 3.27
C HIS A 72 -14.55 -12.59 2.27
N GLY A 73 -15.62 -13.21 2.77
CA GLY A 73 -16.77 -13.58 1.92
C GLY A 73 -17.24 -12.39 1.07
N GLY A 74 -17.54 -12.63 -0.21
CA GLY A 74 -17.83 -11.57 -1.18
C GLY A 74 -16.64 -11.13 -2.04
N GLY A 75 -15.49 -11.82 -1.96
CA GLY A 75 -14.34 -11.57 -2.84
C GLY A 75 -13.49 -10.35 -2.47
N VAL A 76 -13.61 -9.87 -1.22
CA VAL A 76 -12.84 -8.75 -0.71
C VAL A 76 -11.52 -9.26 -0.13
N VAL A 77 -10.40 -8.79 -0.67
CA VAL A 77 -9.07 -9.04 -0.14
C VAL A 77 -8.68 -7.87 0.76
N THR A 78 -8.20 -8.12 1.97
CA THR A 78 -7.78 -7.04 2.88
C THR A 78 -6.29 -7.00 3.12
N HIS A 79 -5.78 -5.80 3.40
CA HIS A 79 -4.41 -5.61 3.84
C HIS A 79 -4.28 -4.40 4.77
N PRO A 80 -3.52 -4.50 5.87
CA PRO A 80 -3.44 -3.44 6.86
C PRO A 80 -2.56 -2.25 6.45
N SER A 81 -1.47 -2.49 5.71
CA SER A 81 -0.57 -1.45 5.22
C SER A 81 0.45 -1.98 4.20
N PRO A 82 0.94 -1.19 3.23
CA PRO A 82 0.53 0.17 2.90
C PRO A 82 -0.87 0.19 2.26
N GLY A 83 -1.36 1.39 1.98
CA GLY A 83 -2.56 1.61 1.19
C GLY A 83 -2.34 1.38 -0.33
N PRO A 84 -3.34 1.72 -1.15
CA PRO A 84 -3.33 1.48 -2.59
C PRO A 84 -2.23 2.26 -3.33
N MET A 85 -1.73 1.68 -4.42
CA MET A 85 -0.64 2.25 -5.21
C MET A 85 -0.97 2.29 -6.72
N HIS A 86 -0.27 3.14 -7.48
CA HIS A 86 -0.14 2.95 -8.93
C HIS A 86 0.72 1.72 -9.24
N ARG A 87 0.67 1.22 -10.48
CA ARG A 87 1.32 -0.03 -10.88
C ARG A 87 2.84 0.02 -10.73
N SER A 88 3.46 1.03 -11.35
CA SER A 88 4.90 1.29 -11.27
C SER A 88 5.33 1.55 -9.83
N CYS A 89 4.50 2.23 -9.04
CA CYS A 89 4.76 2.47 -7.63
C CYS A 89 4.80 1.16 -6.80
N ALA A 90 3.87 0.23 -7.05
CA ALA A 90 3.89 -1.09 -6.44
C ALA A 90 5.12 -1.90 -6.88
N ALA A 91 5.48 -1.84 -8.17
CA ALA A 91 6.69 -2.47 -8.71
C ALA A 91 7.97 -1.93 -8.06
N TYR A 92 8.09 -0.61 -7.96
CA TYR A 92 9.20 0.03 -7.27
C TYR A 92 9.28 -0.39 -5.80
N SER A 93 8.15 -0.43 -5.10
CA SER A 93 8.07 -0.93 -3.73
C SER A 93 8.58 -2.37 -3.60
N THR A 94 8.18 -3.27 -4.52
CA THR A 94 8.69 -4.66 -4.52
C THR A 94 10.19 -4.76 -4.78
N ALA A 95 10.69 -3.98 -5.75
CA ALA A 95 12.09 -4.02 -6.15
C ALA A 95 13.03 -3.42 -5.08
N SER A 96 12.56 -2.40 -4.36
CA SER A 96 13.30 -1.72 -3.29
C SER A 96 13.22 -2.44 -1.95
N CYS A 97 12.22 -3.31 -1.73
CA CYS A 97 12.04 -4.05 -0.49
C CYS A 97 13.19 -5.04 -0.22
N PRO A 98 14.02 -4.86 0.82
CA PRO A 98 15.13 -5.78 1.11
C PRO A 98 14.67 -7.22 1.35
N PHE A 99 13.48 -7.37 1.96
CA PHE A 99 12.88 -8.68 2.21
C PHE A 99 12.56 -9.44 0.92
N LEU A 100 12.07 -8.75 -0.12
CA LEU A 100 11.74 -9.36 -1.41
C LEU A 100 12.98 -9.49 -2.31
N LYS A 101 13.88 -8.52 -2.25
CA LYS A 101 15.14 -8.50 -3.01
C LYS A 101 16.05 -9.69 -2.70
N TYR A 102 16.11 -10.12 -1.43
CA TYR A 102 16.95 -11.23 -1.00
C TYR A 102 16.09 -12.45 -0.65
N ARG A 103 16.05 -13.43 -1.55
CA ARG A 103 15.25 -14.67 -1.44
C ARG A 103 15.43 -15.43 -0.11
N GLN A 104 16.60 -15.31 0.51
CA GLN A 104 16.92 -15.96 1.80
C GLN A 104 16.60 -15.11 3.04
N SER A 105 16.14 -13.86 2.90
CA SER A 105 15.71 -13.03 4.03
C SER A 105 14.66 -13.78 4.85
N ARG A 106 14.70 -13.65 6.18
CA ARG A 106 13.74 -14.29 7.11
C ARG A 106 12.90 -13.23 7.86
N ARG A 107 11.61 -13.49 8.09
CA ARG A 107 10.79 -12.80 9.12
C ARG A 107 10.75 -13.70 10.33
N ARG A 108 10.94 -13.09 11.50
CA ARG A 108 10.86 -13.77 12.80
C ARG A 108 9.52 -14.51 13.00
N SER A 109 8.43 -14.01 12.41
CA SER A 109 7.06 -14.50 12.57
C SER A 109 6.56 -15.52 11.52
N ALA A 110 7.34 -15.83 10.47
CA ALA A 110 6.87 -16.67 9.37
C ALA A 110 8.00 -17.57 8.82
N ARG A 111 8.40 -18.57 9.61
CA ARG A 111 9.48 -19.53 9.26
C ARG A 111 9.08 -20.53 8.17
N HIS A 112 7.78 -20.75 7.96
CA HIS A 112 7.25 -21.75 7.01
C HIS A 112 6.79 -21.17 5.66
N VAL A 113 6.92 -19.86 5.47
CA VAL A 113 6.56 -19.22 4.21
C VAL A 113 7.77 -19.27 3.28
N THR A 114 7.69 -20.10 2.24
CA THR A 114 8.64 -20.09 1.13
C THR A 114 8.49 -18.76 0.41
N ARG A 115 9.58 -17.98 0.36
CA ARG A 115 9.60 -16.63 -0.23
C ARG A 115 10.00 -16.77 -1.69
N GLY A 116 9.12 -16.31 -2.58
CA GLY A 116 9.28 -16.51 -4.02
C GLY A 116 8.00 -16.27 -4.84
N ASP A 117 6.85 -16.16 -4.18
CA ASP A 117 5.56 -16.00 -4.87
C ASP A 117 4.92 -14.64 -4.56
N ALA A 118 5.74 -13.59 -4.38
CA ALA A 118 5.18 -12.27 -4.23
C ALA A 118 4.44 -11.90 -5.52
N GLU A 119 3.35 -11.15 -5.41
CA GLU A 119 2.56 -10.73 -6.56
C GLU A 119 2.15 -9.28 -6.38
N ILE A 120 2.23 -8.51 -7.47
CA ILE A 120 1.57 -7.22 -7.57
C ILE A 120 0.20 -7.49 -8.16
N VAL A 121 -0.85 -7.22 -7.39
CA VAL A 121 -2.22 -7.51 -7.81
C VAL A 121 -2.94 -6.20 -8.07
N GLY A 122 -3.60 -6.12 -9.23
CA GLY A 122 -4.45 -5.02 -9.63
C GLY A 122 -5.91 -5.28 -9.30
N PHE A 123 -6.61 -4.26 -8.81
CA PHE A 123 -8.02 -4.32 -8.43
C PHE A 123 -8.78 -3.15 -9.03
N GLU A 124 -10.00 -3.40 -9.47
CA GLU A 124 -10.91 -2.36 -9.98
C GLU A 124 -11.27 -1.34 -8.90
N ASN A 125 -11.46 -1.82 -7.67
CA ASN A 125 -11.94 -1.02 -6.55
C ASN A 125 -11.13 -1.27 -5.27
N PHE A 126 -11.07 -0.24 -4.43
CA PHE A 126 -10.60 -0.37 -3.07
C PHE A 126 -11.45 0.48 -2.13
N GLY A 127 -11.28 0.24 -0.84
CA GLY A 127 -12.03 0.92 0.19
C GLY A 127 -11.47 0.68 1.58
N MET A 128 -12.17 1.22 2.58
CA MET A 128 -11.90 0.90 3.98
C MET A 128 -12.82 -0.21 4.44
N VAL A 129 -12.24 -1.29 4.94
CA VAL A 129 -12.97 -2.37 5.61
C VAL A 129 -12.98 -2.12 7.10
N PHE A 130 -14.14 -2.27 7.72
CA PHE A 130 -14.36 -2.16 9.17
C PHE A 130 -14.78 -3.52 9.71
N PHE A 131 -14.11 -3.99 10.75
CA PHE A 131 -14.39 -5.26 11.40
C PHE A 131 -15.17 -5.07 12.70
N ALA A 132 -15.98 -6.07 13.06
CA ALA A 132 -16.60 -6.13 14.37
C ALA A 132 -15.57 -6.39 15.48
N GLU A 133 -14.63 -7.29 15.20
CA GLU A 133 -13.55 -7.69 16.10
C GLU A 133 -12.19 -7.15 15.62
N PRO A 134 -11.24 -6.86 16.54
CA PRO A 134 -9.90 -6.43 16.15
C PRO A 134 -9.19 -7.44 15.24
N THR A 135 -8.50 -6.92 14.23
CA THR A 135 -7.59 -7.69 13.38
C THR A 135 -6.42 -8.24 14.19
N ARG A 136 -5.57 -9.08 13.57
CA ARG A 136 -4.33 -9.58 14.21
C ARG A 136 -3.37 -8.45 14.65
N ARG A 137 -3.53 -7.23 14.13
CA ARG A 137 -2.76 -6.05 14.52
C ARG A 137 -3.44 -5.19 15.60
N GLY A 138 -4.62 -5.60 16.08
CA GLY A 138 -5.41 -4.85 17.04
C GLY A 138 -6.19 -3.67 16.43
N ASP A 139 -6.14 -3.47 15.11
CA ASP A 139 -6.92 -2.44 14.43
C ASP A 139 -8.30 -3.00 14.04
N LEU A 140 -9.33 -2.15 14.07
CA LEU A 140 -10.70 -2.47 13.65
C LEU A 140 -10.93 -2.19 12.16
N ARG A 141 -9.86 -1.89 11.41
CA ARG A 141 -9.94 -1.57 9.99
C ARG A 141 -8.73 -2.04 9.21
N GLU A 142 -8.93 -2.29 7.93
CA GLU A 142 -7.89 -2.55 6.93
C GLU A 142 -8.31 -1.96 5.58
N TRP A 143 -7.38 -1.82 4.64
CA TRP A 143 -7.74 -1.56 3.25
C TRP A 143 -8.36 -2.80 2.66
N GLY A 144 -9.52 -2.66 2.02
CA GLY A 144 -10.14 -3.72 1.23
C GLY A 144 -9.97 -3.47 -0.26
N TYR A 145 -9.83 -4.53 -1.02
CA TYR A 145 -9.66 -4.53 -2.46
C TYR A 145 -10.67 -5.50 -3.10
N LEU A 146 -11.30 -5.08 -4.20
CA LEU A 146 -12.39 -5.82 -4.86
C LEU A 146 -12.21 -5.81 -6.37
N GLY A 147 -12.60 -6.92 -7.01
CA GLY A 147 -12.53 -7.06 -8.46
C GLY A 147 -11.08 -7.17 -8.93
N GLN A 148 -10.41 -8.26 -8.56
CA GLN A 148 -9.05 -8.53 -9.07
C GLN A 148 -9.08 -8.59 -10.60
N CYS A 149 -8.30 -7.73 -11.24
CA CYS A 149 -8.26 -7.59 -12.70
C CYS A 149 -6.89 -7.86 -13.31
N GLU A 150 -5.83 -7.91 -12.50
CA GLU A 150 -4.47 -8.21 -12.95
C GLU A 150 -3.66 -8.88 -11.83
N GLY A 151 -2.74 -9.75 -12.22
CA GLY A 151 -1.72 -10.33 -11.34
C GLY A 151 -0.35 -10.30 -12.04
N VAL A 152 0.65 -9.71 -11.39
CA VAL A 152 2.02 -9.66 -11.89
C VAL A 152 2.93 -10.41 -10.90
N PRO A 153 3.40 -11.62 -11.25
CA PRO A 153 4.26 -12.39 -10.37
C PRO A 153 5.62 -11.70 -10.21
N TYR A 154 6.13 -11.71 -8.98
CA TYR A 154 7.47 -11.28 -8.64
C TYR A 154 8.33 -12.51 -8.33
N ALA A 155 9.17 -12.89 -9.29
CA ALA A 155 10.17 -13.95 -9.10
C ALA A 155 11.48 -13.38 -8.52
N SER A 156 11.93 -12.23 -9.04
CA SER A 156 13.15 -11.56 -8.59
C SER A 156 13.13 -10.06 -8.89
N TRP A 157 13.97 -9.29 -8.20
CA TRP A 157 14.13 -7.86 -8.49
C TRP A 157 14.65 -7.61 -9.92
N LYS A 158 15.40 -8.55 -10.50
CA LYS A 158 15.94 -8.42 -11.87
C LYS A 158 14.83 -8.53 -12.91
N ASP A 159 13.89 -9.45 -12.71
CA ASP A 159 12.74 -9.60 -13.61
C ASP A 159 11.82 -8.39 -13.49
N MET A 160 11.60 -7.92 -12.25
CA MET A 160 10.82 -6.70 -12.03
C MET A 160 11.49 -5.47 -12.68
N ALA A 161 12.81 -5.33 -12.58
CA ALA A 161 13.55 -4.24 -13.21
C ALA A 161 13.38 -4.22 -14.74
N ARG A 162 13.35 -5.38 -15.39
CA ARG A 162 13.11 -5.49 -16.85
C ARG A 162 11.71 -5.03 -17.25
N MET A 163 10.72 -5.21 -16.39
CA MET A 163 9.33 -4.81 -16.64
C MET A 163 9.05 -3.37 -16.21
N TYR A 164 9.90 -2.79 -15.35
CA TYR A 164 9.64 -1.54 -14.66
C TYR A 164 9.45 -0.36 -15.61
N ASP A 165 10.30 -0.22 -16.63
CA ASP A 165 10.19 0.87 -17.61
C ASP A 165 8.87 0.82 -18.39
N ALA A 166 8.41 -0.38 -18.73
CA ALA A 166 7.10 -0.56 -19.37
C ALA A 166 5.95 -0.19 -18.43
N MET A 167 6.07 -0.48 -17.13
CA MET A 167 5.07 -0.06 -16.13
C MET A 167 5.06 1.45 -15.92
N ILE A 168 6.22 2.11 -15.93
CA ILE A 168 6.31 3.59 -15.90
C ILE A 168 5.64 4.16 -17.15
N ALA A 169 5.95 3.65 -18.33
CA ALA A 169 5.37 4.14 -19.58
C ALA A 169 3.84 3.95 -19.63
N ALA A 170 3.32 2.88 -19.03
CA ALA A 170 1.89 2.66 -18.89
C ALA A 170 1.25 3.64 -17.88
N ASP A 171 1.87 3.80 -16.71
CA ASP A 171 1.40 4.72 -15.68
C ASP A 171 1.49 6.18 -16.11
N ALA A 172 2.46 6.58 -16.91
CA ALA A 172 2.58 7.93 -17.45
C ALA A 172 1.35 8.37 -18.28
N LYS A 173 0.57 7.40 -18.81
CA LYS A 173 -0.69 7.66 -19.53
C LYS A 173 -1.90 7.82 -18.59
N VAL A 174 -1.73 7.51 -17.31
CA VAL A 174 -2.81 7.44 -16.31
C VAL A 174 -2.59 8.45 -15.19
N ILE A 175 -1.34 8.63 -14.75
CA ILE A 175 -0.96 9.55 -13.69
C ILE A 175 -0.98 10.97 -14.25
N ASP A 176 -1.92 11.76 -13.78
CA ASP A 176 -2.00 13.18 -14.05
C ASP A 176 -1.01 13.94 -13.15
N THR A 177 0.23 14.10 -13.62
CA THR A 177 1.30 14.79 -12.88
C THR A 177 1.11 16.30 -12.82
N SER A 178 0.12 16.86 -13.51
CA SER A 178 -0.24 18.29 -13.37
C SER A 178 -1.02 18.57 -12.08
N LYS A 179 -1.63 17.54 -11.49
CA LYS A 179 -2.33 17.65 -10.20
C LYS A 179 -1.37 17.64 -9.03
N PRO A 180 -1.71 18.33 -7.91
CA PRO A 180 -0.88 18.30 -6.73
C PRO A 180 -0.80 16.88 -6.17
N ARG A 181 0.42 16.40 -5.91
CA ARG A 181 0.65 15.21 -5.10
C ARG A 181 0.50 15.53 -3.62
N LEU A 182 -0.06 14.60 -2.85
CA LEU A 182 -0.06 14.66 -1.40
C LEU A 182 1.30 14.16 -0.89
N TYR A 183 2.01 15.06 -0.22
CA TYR A 183 3.37 14.83 0.23
C TYR A 183 3.64 15.64 1.50
N TRP A 184 4.41 15.08 2.43
CA TRP A 184 4.81 15.70 3.69
C TRP A 184 6.28 15.41 3.97
N THR A 185 7.01 16.47 4.32
CA THR A 185 8.38 16.39 4.86
C THR A 185 8.37 16.21 6.38
N ASP A 186 9.56 16.18 6.97
CA ASP A 186 9.76 16.21 8.43
C ASP A 186 9.88 17.65 8.97
N SER A 187 9.37 18.66 8.26
CA SER A 187 9.28 20.04 8.78
C SER A 187 8.11 20.20 9.76
N ASP A 188 8.20 21.18 10.67
CA ASP A 188 7.10 21.48 11.61
C ASP A 188 5.80 21.88 10.91
N LEU A 189 5.92 22.61 9.80
CA LEU A 189 4.77 23.00 8.98
C LEU A 189 4.04 21.76 8.43
N ASP A 190 4.77 20.82 7.83
CA ASP A 190 4.17 19.60 7.27
C ASP A 190 3.66 18.66 8.37
N ARG A 191 4.32 18.61 9.54
CA ARG A 191 3.77 17.93 10.73
C ARG A 191 2.41 18.50 11.11
N GLY A 192 2.28 19.83 11.18
CA GLY A 192 1.01 20.49 11.47
C GLY A 192 -0.08 20.16 10.44
N ARG A 193 0.26 20.22 9.14
CA ARG A 193 -0.66 19.86 8.05
C ARG A 193 -1.10 18.40 8.12
N LEU A 194 -0.19 17.49 8.47
CA LEU A 194 -0.49 16.07 8.61
C LEU A 194 -1.40 15.80 9.82
N MET A 195 -1.19 16.50 10.95
CA MET A 195 -2.07 16.40 12.11
C MET A 195 -3.49 16.90 11.82
N GLU A 196 -3.61 17.98 11.04
CA GLU A 196 -4.93 18.44 10.60
C GLU A 196 -5.60 17.43 9.66
N CYS A 197 -4.84 16.80 8.75
CA CYS A 197 -5.37 15.67 7.97
C CYS A 197 -5.85 14.53 8.87
N ALA A 198 -5.06 14.15 9.87
CA ALA A 198 -5.43 13.10 10.83
C ALA A 198 -6.74 13.40 11.56
N ARG A 199 -6.94 14.66 11.96
CA ARG A 199 -8.17 15.13 12.62
C ARG A 199 -9.39 14.98 11.71
N ILE A 200 -9.27 15.44 10.47
CA ILE A 200 -10.33 15.32 9.44
C ILE A 200 -10.62 13.85 9.14
N ASP A 201 -9.56 13.04 8.98
CA ASP A 201 -9.65 11.64 8.60
C ASP A 201 -10.30 10.79 9.69
N ARG A 202 -10.09 11.11 10.97
CA ARG A 202 -10.80 10.46 12.08
C ARG A 202 -12.32 10.67 11.98
N VAL A 203 -12.76 11.90 11.69
CA VAL A 203 -14.19 12.19 11.51
C VAL A 203 -14.73 11.46 10.27
N ARG A 204 -13.97 11.49 9.17
CA ARG A 204 -14.35 10.80 7.93
C ARG A 204 -14.50 9.30 8.13
N LEU A 205 -13.61 8.65 8.88
CA LEU A 205 -13.70 7.23 9.19
C LEU A 205 -14.97 6.88 9.97
N LEU A 206 -15.34 7.70 10.97
CA LEU A 206 -16.59 7.51 11.72
C LEU A 206 -17.81 7.63 10.81
N GLN A 207 -17.81 8.62 9.91
CA GLN A 207 -18.87 8.79 8.92
C GLN A 207 -18.97 7.59 7.97
N LEU A 208 -17.84 7.14 7.40
CA LEU A 208 -17.81 5.99 6.51
C LEU A 208 -18.34 4.73 7.21
N ARG A 209 -17.88 4.46 8.44
CA ARG A 209 -18.36 3.33 9.25
C ARG A 209 -19.86 3.39 9.53
N GLY A 210 -20.38 4.58 9.85
CA GLY A 210 -21.81 4.78 10.14
C GLY A 210 -22.71 4.72 8.90
N SER A 211 -22.19 5.09 7.73
CA SER A 211 -22.95 5.16 6.48
C SER A 211 -23.27 3.80 5.83
N ILE A 212 -22.71 2.70 6.37
CA ILE A 212 -22.83 1.36 5.77
C ILE A 212 -23.62 0.48 6.73
N PRO A 213 -24.90 0.20 6.42
CA PRO A 213 -25.77 -0.50 7.35
C PRO A 213 -25.52 -2.01 7.39
N ALA A 214 -25.01 -2.62 6.32
CA ALA A 214 -24.91 -4.07 6.20
C ALA A 214 -23.50 -4.61 6.54
N VAL A 215 -23.48 -5.67 7.34
CA VAL A 215 -22.33 -6.56 7.52
C VAL A 215 -22.36 -7.60 6.40
N VAL A 216 -21.29 -7.70 5.62
CA VAL A 216 -21.15 -8.69 4.55
C VAL A 216 -20.58 -9.98 5.17
N GLY A 217 -21.33 -11.07 5.11
CA GLY A 217 -20.88 -12.39 5.58
C GLY A 217 -20.23 -12.37 6.97
N ASN A 218 -18.95 -12.74 7.04
CA ASN A 218 -18.14 -12.94 8.25
C ASN A 218 -17.80 -11.66 9.06
N GLY A 219 -18.76 -10.76 9.30
CA GLY A 219 -18.58 -9.74 10.35
C GLY A 219 -17.87 -8.44 9.95
N TYR A 220 -17.78 -8.10 8.66
CA TYR A 220 -17.15 -6.85 8.19
C TYR A 220 -18.08 -5.96 7.37
N ARG A 221 -17.73 -4.67 7.24
CA ARG A 221 -18.39 -3.67 6.36
C ARG A 221 -17.33 -3.01 5.49
N MET A 222 -17.63 -2.69 4.23
CA MET A 222 -16.65 -2.07 3.32
C MET A 222 -17.17 -0.78 2.68
N ALA A 223 -16.44 0.32 2.90
CA ALA A 223 -16.68 1.61 2.27
C ALA A 223 -15.79 1.80 1.03
N LEU A 224 -16.37 1.76 -0.17
CA LEU A 224 -15.63 2.05 -1.41
C LEU A 224 -15.22 3.54 -1.48
N LEU A 225 -14.03 3.81 -2.03
CA LEU A 225 -13.42 5.15 -2.11
C LEU A 225 -13.17 5.64 -3.53
#